data_AF-A0A6J8DF68-F1
#
_entry.id   AF-A0A6J8DF68-F1
#
_cell.length_a   1.000
_cell.length_b   1.000
_cell.length_c   1.000
_cell.angle_alpha   90.00
_cell.angle_beta   90.00
_cell.angle_gamma   90.00
#
_symmetry.space_group_name_H-M   'P 1'
#
loop_
_entity.id
_entity.type
_entity.pdbx_description
1 polymer ?
#
loop_
_entity_poly.entity_id
_entity_poly.type
_entity_poly.pdbx_seq_one_letter_code
_entity_poly.pdbx_strand_id
1 'polypeptide(L)'
;MERIMSTLCIVFMVLFSILQEGCSQTQPDEKKKKGVGKEGGGGGDPHFMLRIDSLDFPVCFDIDTREGDVIRMLKDPISGITINSGIVGSNKKKADGSSKTFIGELFLQTRNVQIHIKPDDITFNAASLAWNEEHAFEMNNITVNFNRNGRHGNTMYIELGNDVSIEIRRLMKEDTGLNVNYLNMNIDKETGISDKAEGILGQFVHKRTTLKKISIDKQGRKCGHFREIEKGHKTHFKAILHQKPDVITGEMVWCWNVHRRTEGLLDGHLSEYFVSDITSA
;
A
#
# COMPACT_ATOMS: atom_id res chain seq x y z
N MET A 1 35.69 -31.71 -43.86
CA MET A 1 35.61 -31.35 -42.43
C MET A 1 35.79 -29.85 -42.33
N GLU A 2 34.76 -29.20 -41.80
CA GLU A 2 34.67 -27.84 -41.26
C GLU A 2 34.92 -26.59 -42.12
N ARG A 3 33.90 -25.73 -42.02
CA ARG A 3 33.72 -24.37 -42.54
C ARG A 3 34.76 -23.42 -41.93
N ILE A 4 35.00 -22.28 -42.59
CA ILE A 4 34.58 -20.96 -42.09
C ILE A 4 34.59 -20.01 -43.28
N MET A 5 33.42 -19.42 -43.51
CA MET A 5 33.10 -18.43 -44.53
C MET A 5 32.77 -17.12 -43.80
N SER A 6 33.05 -16.01 -44.50
CA SER A 6 32.38 -14.71 -44.37
C SER A 6 32.93 -13.68 -43.38
N THR A 7 33.80 -12.86 -43.94
CA THR A 7 33.83 -11.39 -43.96
C THR A 7 32.53 -10.65 -43.55
N LEU A 8 32.71 -9.56 -42.79
CA LEU A 8 32.31 -8.15 -43.09
C LEU A 8 31.43 -7.43 -42.03
N CYS A 9 32.04 -6.35 -41.51
CA CYS A 9 31.53 -5.07 -40.99
C CYS A 9 30.12 -4.95 -40.34
N ILE A 10 30.04 -4.29 -39.17
CA ILE A 10 29.64 -2.87 -39.02
C ILE A 10 29.61 -2.52 -37.51
N VAL A 11 30.16 -1.35 -37.22
CA VAL A 11 30.21 -0.60 -35.94
C VAL A 11 28.82 -0.42 -35.33
N PHE A 12 28.66 -0.65 -34.01
CA PHE A 12 27.84 0.22 -33.16
C PHE A 12 28.32 0.14 -31.69
N MET A 13 29.05 1.18 -31.27
CA MET A 13 29.04 1.60 -29.87
C MET A 13 27.58 1.90 -29.50
N VAL A 14 27.01 1.15 -28.58
CA VAL A 14 25.93 1.67 -27.75
C VAL A 14 26.35 1.47 -26.30
N LEU A 15 26.98 2.51 -25.75
CA LEU A 15 26.83 2.82 -24.34
C LEU A 15 25.33 2.88 -24.06
N PHE A 16 24.76 1.85 -23.45
CA PHE A 16 23.56 2.06 -22.66
C PHE A 16 23.99 2.73 -21.36
N SER A 17 24.08 4.05 -21.43
CA SER A 17 24.08 4.93 -20.27
C SER A 17 22.90 4.51 -19.39
N ILE A 18 23.22 3.96 -18.23
CA ILE A 18 22.29 3.90 -17.10
C ILE A 18 21.89 5.35 -16.84
N LEU A 19 20.66 5.72 -17.23
CA LEU A 19 20.09 7.02 -16.94
C LEU A 19 20.02 7.14 -15.41
N GLN A 20 21.00 7.81 -14.83
CA GLN A 20 20.97 8.31 -13.47
C GLN A 20 19.76 9.27 -13.34
N GLU A 21 18.63 8.73 -12.89
CA GLU A 21 17.49 9.49 -12.35
C GLU A 21 17.86 10.01 -10.95
N GLY A 22 18.78 10.97 -10.93
CA GLY A 22 19.16 11.71 -9.74
C GLY A 22 18.43 13.04 -9.69
N CYS A 23 17.65 13.30 -8.64
CA CYS A 23 17.14 14.64 -8.34
C CYS A 23 18.34 15.61 -8.24
N SER A 24 18.36 16.69 -9.02
CA SER A 24 19.43 17.70 -8.99
C SER A 24 18.88 19.12 -8.93
N GLN A 25 19.56 19.93 -8.10
CA GLN A 25 19.47 21.38 -7.90
C GLN A 25 18.13 21.93 -7.40
N THR A 26 18.25 22.76 -6.36
CA THR A 26 17.19 23.22 -5.45
C THR A 26 16.56 24.53 -5.88
N GLN A 27 15.24 24.64 -5.78
CA GLN A 27 14.52 25.93 -5.76
C GLN A 27 14.20 26.34 -4.30
N PRO A 28 13.95 27.64 -4.02
CA PRO A 28 13.85 28.17 -2.66
C PRO A 28 12.65 27.62 -1.87
N ASP A 29 12.80 27.65 -0.54
CA ASP A 29 11.94 27.06 0.48
C ASP A 29 10.43 27.31 0.30
N GLU A 30 9.70 26.27 -0.12
CA GLU A 30 8.30 26.13 0.31
C GLU A 30 8.27 25.92 1.83
N LYS A 31 7.32 26.58 2.52
CA LYS A 31 7.15 26.48 3.97
C LYS A 31 7.13 24.99 4.38
N LYS A 32 8.05 24.60 5.26
CA LYS A 32 8.17 23.23 5.80
C LYS A 32 6.82 22.76 6.36
N LYS A 33 6.15 21.86 5.66
CA LYS A 33 4.90 21.24 6.13
C LYS A 33 5.22 19.96 6.91
N LYS A 34 4.65 19.83 8.12
CA LYS A 34 4.88 18.71 9.05
C LYS A 34 3.54 18.11 9.47
N GLY A 35 3.41 16.79 9.38
CA GLY A 35 2.17 16.10 9.71
C GLY A 35 2.47 14.66 10.10
N VAL A 36 1.42 13.98 10.52
CA VAL A 36 1.43 12.55 10.85
C VAL A 36 0.55 11.84 9.83
N GLY A 37 0.81 10.55 9.58
CA GLY A 37 -0.09 9.73 8.78
C GLY A 37 -1.48 9.74 9.42
N LYS A 38 -2.48 10.07 8.62
CA LYS A 38 -3.87 10.01 9.03
C LYS A 38 -4.45 8.73 8.45
N GLU A 39 -4.65 8.73 7.15
CA GLU A 39 -5.24 7.60 6.45
C GLU A 39 -4.18 6.81 5.68
N GLY A 40 -4.42 5.51 5.50
CA GLY A 40 -3.52 4.65 4.73
C GLY A 40 -4.23 3.45 4.14
N GLY A 41 -4.03 3.21 2.85
CA GLY A 41 -4.62 2.06 2.15
C GLY A 41 -3.62 1.30 1.29
N GLY A 42 -3.92 0.03 1.01
CA GLY A 42 -3.17 -0.86 0.13
C GLY A 42 -4.05 -1.55 -0.92
N GLY A 43 -3.59 -1.63 -2.16
CA GLY A 43 -4.29 -2.31 -3.24
C GLY A 43 -3.41 -2.45 -4.48
N GLY A 44 -3.59 -3.51 -5.28
CA GLY A 44 -2.85 -3.72 -6.53
C GLY A 44 -1.33 -3.66 -6.41
N ASP A 45 -0.71 -4.82 -6.30
CA ASP A 45 0.69 -5.11 -6.61
C ASP A 45 1.82 -4.40 -5.85
N PRO A 46 1.83 -4.46 -4.51
CA PRO A 46 0.89 -3.72 -3.68
C PRO A 46 1.26 -2.25 -3.63
N HIS A 47 0.38 -1.41 -4.16
CA HIS A 47 0.45 0.03 -4.08
C HIS A 47 -0.17 0.50 -2.76
N PHE A 48 0.59 1.30 -2.03
CA PHE A 48 0.13 1.95 -0.81
C PHE A 48 0.01 3.45 -1.01
N MET A 49 -1.00 4.02 -0.40
CA MET A 49 -1.23 5.46 -0.37
C MET A 49 -1.42 5.92 1.07
N LEU A 50 -0.56 6.84 1.51
CA LEU A 50 -0.55 7.42 2.84
C LEU A 50 -0.96 8.88 2.77
N ARG A 51 -2.09 9.23 3.37
CA ARG A 51 -2.54 10.62 3.52
C ARG A 51 -1.95 11.17 4.80
N ILE A 52 -1.19 12.26 4.68
CA ILE A 52 -0.53 12.93 5.80
C ILE A 52 -1.13 14.33 5.87
N ASP A 53 -1.74 14.70 7.00
CA ASP A 53 -2.56 15.92 7.13
C ASP A 53 -1.89 17.22 6.67
N SER A 54 -0.57 17.28 6.76
CA SER A 54 0.18 18.47 6.37
C SER A 54 0.59 18.52 4.91
N LEU A 55 0.42 17.43 4.16
CA LEU A 55 0.85 17.34 2.78
C LEU A 55 -0.35 17.55 1.85
N ASP A 56 -0.17 18.36 0.80
CA ASP A 56 -1.22 18.59 -0.20
C ASP A 56 -1.50 17.33 -1.05
N PHE A 57 -0.51 16.43 -1.11
CA PHE A 57 -0.59 15.18 -1.85
C PHE A 57 -0.17 14.02 -0.95
N PRO A 58 -0.82 12.85 -1.03
CA PRO A 58 -0.40 11.65 -0.32
C PRO A 58 1.00 11.21 -0.73
N VAL A 59 1.66 10.45 0.15
CA VAL A 59 2.86 9.67 -0.20
C VAL A 59 2.41 8.31 -0.70
N CYS A 60 3.00 7.83 -1.79
CA CYS A 60 2.61 6.56 -2.38
C CYS A 60 3.83 5.73 -2.77
N PHE A 61 3.75 4.41 -2.63
CA PHE A 61 4.86 3.51 -2.89
C PHE A 61 4.35 2.11 -3.22
N ASP A 62 5.18 1.35 -3.91
CA ASP A 62 4.90 -0.04 -4.24
C ASP A 62 5.87 -0.92 -3.42
N ILE A 63 5.44 -2.12 -3.02
CA ILE A 63 6.35 -3.13 -2.48
C ILE A 63 6.35 -4.36 -3.38
N ASP A 64 7.50 -5.03 -3.49
CA ASP A 64 7.60 -6.23 -4.29
C ASP A 64 7.09 -7.45 -3.51
N THR A 65 6.08 -8.11 -4.06
CA THR A 65 5.49 -9.33 -3.52
C THR A 65 5.28 -10.38 -4.59
N ARG A 66 5.03 -11.60 -4.13
CA ARG A 66 4.71 -12.78 -4.93
C ARG A 66 3.42 -13.39 -4.40
N GLU A 67 2.79 -14.19 -5.24
CA GLU A 67 1.68 -15.02 -4.82
C GLU A 67 2.07 -15.90 -3.63
N GLY A 68 1.20 -15.96 -2.63
CA GLY A 68 1.42 -16.69 -1.37
C GLY A 68 2.18 -15.91 -0.30
N ASP A 69 2.74 -14.75 -0.61
CA ASP A 69 3.32 -13.89 0.43
C ASP A 69 2.20 -13.39 1.38
N VAL A 70 2.55 -13.24 2.66
CA VAL A 70 1.65 -12.64 3.68
C VAL A 70 2.35 -11.44 4.30
N ILE A 71 1.65 -10.31 4.35
CA ILE A 71 2.20 -9.02 4.78
C ILE A 71 1.47 -8.51 6.01
N ARG A 72 2.25 -8.10 7.02
CA ARG A 72 1.76 -7.40 8.20
C ARG A 72 1.40 -5.97 7.85
N MET A 73 0.11 -5.69 7.76
CA MET A 73 -0.42 -4.35 7.45
C MET A 73 -0.41 -3.46 8.69
N LEU A 74 -0.89 -4.01 9.80
CA LEU A 74 -0.98 -3.34 11.10
C LEU A 74 -0.81 -4.39 12.20
N LYS A 75 -0.03 -4.07 13.23
CA LYS A 75 -0.07 -4.74 14.53
C LYS A 75 0.05 -3.67 15.59
N ASP A 76 -0.95 -3.55 16.44
CA ASP A 76 -0.90 -2.67 17.58
C ASP A 76 -1.04 -3.50 18.87
N PRO A 77 0.04 -3.71 19.62
CA PRO A 77 0.00 -4.52 20.84
C PRO A 77 -0.85 -3.90 21.94
N ILE A 78 -1.13 -2.59 21.90
CA ILE A 78 -1.90 -1.90 22.94
C ILE A 78 -3.40 -2.11 22.71
N SER A 79 -3.91 -1.76 21.52
CA SER A 79 -5.31 -2.02 21.16
C SER A 79 -5.59 -3.51 20.95
N GLY A 80 -4.57 -4.30 20.62
CA GLY A 80 -4.67 -5.72 20.27
C GLY A 80 -5.18 -5.95 18.85
N ILE A 81 -5.11 -4.92 17.98
CA ILE A 81 -5.49 -5.00 16.58
C ILE A 81 -4.34 -5.58 15.76
N THR A 82 -4.60 -6.61 14.98
CA THR A 82 -3.68 -7.13 13.96
C THR A 82 -4.41 -7.22 12.63
N ILE A 83 -3.77 -6.78 11.55
CA ILE A 83 -4.24 -6.94 10.18
C ILE A 83 -3.11 -7.52 9.33
N ASN A 84 -3.37 -8.66 8.71
CA ASN A 84 -2.49 -9.27 7.72
C ASN A 84 -3.19 -9.32 6.36
N SER A 85 -2.42 -9.22 5.27
CA SER A 85 -2.90 -9.40 3.91
C SER A 85 -2.20 -10.58 3.24
N GLY A 86 -2.97 -11.46 2.62
CA GLY A 86 -2.46 -12.56 1.80
C GLY A 86 -2.47 -12.15 0.32
N ILE A 87 -1.39 -12.46 -0.39
CA ILE A 87 -1.16 -11.99 -1.75
C ILE A 87 -1.53 -13.06 -2.78
N VAL A 88 -2.30 -12.67 -3.80
CA VAL A 88 -2.66 -13.50 -4.96
C VAL A 88 -2.00 -12.97 -6.23
N GLY A 89 -1.60 -13.88 -7.13
CA GLY A 89 -1.03 -13.55 -8.43
C GLY A 89 -2.07 -13.51 -9.55
N SER A 90 -1.90 -12.61 -10.51
CA SER A 90 -2.69 -12.56 -11.74
C SER A 90 -1.89 -13.05 -12.95
N ASN A 91 -2.60 -13.23 -14.06
CA ASN A 91 -2.03 -13.55 -15.36
C ASN A 91 -1.34 -12.37 -16.05
N LYS A 92 -1.60 -11.12 -15.63
CA LYS A 92 -0.92 -9.94 -16.18
C LYS A 92 0.51 -9.88 -15.66
N LYS A 93 1.45 -9.50 -16.53
CA LYS A 93 2.88 -9.42 -16.20
C LYS A 93 3.33 -7.97 -15.99
N LYS A 94 4.28 -7.80 -15.07
CA LYS A 94 5.09 -6.59 -14.91
C LYS A 94 6.12 -6.51 -16.04
N ALA A 95 6.80 -5.37 -16.16
CA ALA A 95 7.84 -5.16 -17.17
C ALA A 95 9.03 -6.13 -17.04
N ASP A 96 9.29 -6.61 -15.82
CA ASP A 96 10.35 -7.60 -15.52
C ASP A 96 9.91 -9.06 -15.74
N GLY A 97 8.67 -9.29 -16.21
CA GLY A 97 8.11 -10.62 -16.47
C GLY A 97 7.48 -11.32 -15.26
N SER A 98 7.60 -10.75 -14.06
CA SER A 98 6.88 -11.26 -12.87
C SER A 98 5.38 -11.04 -12.99
N SER A 99 4.57 -11.85 -12.31
CA SER A 99 3.11 -11.67 -12.29
C SER A 99 2.73 -10.44 -11.48
N LYS A 100 1.69 -9.75 -11.92
CA LYS A 100 1.05 -8.74 -11.09
C LYS A 100 0.30 -9.38 -9.94
N THR A 101 0.48 -8.89 -8.74
CA THR A 101 -0.09 -9.41 -7.50
C THR A 101 -1.12 -8.46 -6.88
N PHE A 102 -1.97 -8.95 -5.98
CA PHE A 102 -3.06 -8.19 -5.35
C PHE A 102 -3.33 -8.74 -3.94
N ILE A 103 -4.03 -7.99 -3.09
CA ILE A 103 -4.52 -8.51 -1.81
C ILE A 103 -5.68 -9.47 -2.10
N GLY A 104 -5.48 -10.76 -1.92
CA GLY A 104 -6.51 -11.77 -2.15
C GLY A 104 -7.31 -12.11 -0.89
N GLU A 105 -6.73 -11.92 0.28
CA GLU A 105 -7.41 -12.08 1.56
C GLU A 105 -6.88 -11.13 2.62
N LEU A 106 -7.73 -10.80 3.58
CA LEU A 106 -7.38 -10.04 4.77
C LEU A 106 -7.77 -10.85 6.00
N PHE A 107 -6.89 -10.83 6.99
CA PHE A 107 -7.20 -11.31 8.33
C PHE A 107 -7.11 -10.15 9.31
N LEU A 108 -8.22 -9.83 9.94
CA LEU A 108 -8.32 -8.84 11.00
C LEU A 108 -8.57 -9.57 12.31
N GLN A 109 -7.74 -9.29 13.31
CA GLN A 109 -7.91 -9.79 14.66
C GLN A 109 -7.97 -8.63 15.65
N THR A 110 -8.88 -8.73 16.61
CA THR A 110 -8.86 -7.99 17.86
C THR A 110 -8.75 -8.99 19.03
N ARG A 111 -8.83 -8.53 20.28
CA ARG A 111 -8.74 -9.43 21.45
C ARG A 111 -9.80 -10.54 21.48
N ASN A 112 -11.00 -10.28 20.96
CA ASN A 112 -12.15 -11.18 21.07
C ASN A 112 -12.81 -11.51 19.71
N VAL A 113 -12.25 -11.00 18.62
CA VAL A 113 -12.83 -11.16 17.28
C VAL A 113 -11.73 -11.47 16.27
N GLN A 114 -12.03 -12.40 15.38
CA GLN A 114 -11.28 -12.71 14.18
C GLN A 114 -12.20 -12.56 12.97
N ILE A 115 -11.73 -11.89 11.93
CA ILE A 115 -12.46 -11.71 10.68
C ILE A 115 -11.54 -12.13 9.53
N HIS A 116 -11.90 -13.20 8.84
CA HIS A 116 -11.29 -13.61 7.59
C HIS A 116 -12.12 -13.07 6.43
N ILE A 117 -11.49 -12.33 5.54
CA ILE A 117 -12.16 -11.59 4.47
C ILE A 117 -11.52 -11.99 3.15
N LYS A 118 -12.33 -12.59 2.28
CA LYS A 118 -11.98 -12.94 0.91
C LYS A 118 -13.02 -12.32 -0.02
N PRO A 119 -12.71 -12.13 -1.30
CA PRO A 119 -13.71 -11.74 -2.26
C PRO A 119 -14.93 -12.67 -2.24
N ASP A 120 -14.74 -13.97 -2.09
CA ASP A 120 -15.85 -14.93 -2.24
C ASP A 120 -16.43 -15.44 -0.91
N ASP A 121 -15.82 -15.10 0.23
CA ASP A 121 -16.26 -15.53 1.56
C ASP A 121 -15.83 -14.52 2.63
N ILE A 122 -16.70 -14.28 3.62
CA ILE A 122 -16.35 -13.52 4.82
C ILE A 122 -16.75 -14.36 6.02
N THR A 123 -15.80 -14.59 6.92
CA THR A 123 -16.04 -15.30 8.18
C THR A 123 -15.72 -14.37 9.35
N PHE A 124 -16.71 -14.06 10.17
CA PHE A 124 -16.58 -13.34 11.44
C PHE A 124 -16.68 -14.34 12.59
N ASN A 125 -15.56 -14.63 13.26
CA ASN A 125 -15.40 -15.74 14.20
C ASN A 125 -15.83 -17.08 13.58
N ALA A 126 -17.06 -17.51 13.85
CA ALA A 126 -17.65 -18.73 13.28
C ALA A 126 -18.89 -18.45 12.41
N ALA A 127 -19.30 -17.19 12.27
CA ALA A 127 -20.42 -16.77 11.44
C ALA A 127 -19.94 -16.43 10.03
N SER A 128 -20.64 -16.90 9.01
CA SER A 128 -20.42 -16.49 7.62
C SER A 128 -21.26 -15.25 7.33
N LEU A 129 -20.66 -14.26 6.67
CA LEU A 129 -21.30 -13.03 6.21
C LEU A 129 -21.22 -12.97 4.69
N ALA A 130 -22.26 -12.44 4.05
CA ALA A 130 -22.24 -12.22 2.62
C ALA A 130 -21.85 -10.78 2.25
N TRP A 131 -21.20 -10.60 1.11
CA TRP A 131 -20.91 -9.24 0.61
C TRP A 131 -22.16 -8.40 0.27
N ASN A 132 -23.34 -9.02 0.28
CA ASN A 132 -24.63 -8.42 -0.01
C ASN A 132 -25.58 -8.45 1.20
N GLU A 133 -25.06 -8.54 2.43
CA GLU A 133 -25.89 -8.30 3.62
C GLU A 133 -26.56 -6.93 3.52
N GLU A 134 -27.87 -6.89 3.79
CA GLU A 134 -28.67 -5.65 3.75
C GLU A 134 -28.62 -4.88 5.08
N HIS A 135 -28.27 -5.59 6.17
CA HIS A 135 -28.24 -5.05 7.52
C HIS A 135 -26.84 -5.10 8.09
N ALA A 136 -26.55 -4.14 8.98
CA ALA A 136 -25.32 -4.15 9.75
C ALA A 136 -25.22 -5.42 10.60
N PHE A 137 -24.04 -6.01 10.65
CA PHE A 137 -23.72 -7.09 11.58
C PHE A 137 -22.97 -6.50 12.78
N GLU A 138 -23.46 -6.74 13.99
CA GLU A 138 -22.89 -6.20 15.22
C GLU A 138 -22.55 -7.31 16.21
N MET A 139 -21.30 -7.37 16.65
CA MET A 139 -20.86 -8.29 17.70
C MET A 139 -19.61 -7.76 18.41
N ASN A 140 -19.53 -7.91 19.73
CA ASN A 140 -18.36 -7.55 20.55
C ASN A 140 -17.88 -6.10 20.33
N ASN A 141 -18.80 -5.14 20.20
CA ASN A 141 -18.53 -3.73 19.89
C ASN A 141 -17.80 -3.51 18.56
N ILE A 142 -18.00 -4.43 17.60
CA ILE A 142 -17.58 -4.27 16.22
C ILE A 142 -18.84 -4.25 15.38
N THR A 143 -18.94 -3.23 14.52
CA THR A 143 -20.02 -3.09 13.56
C THR A 143 -19.46 -3.28 12.16
N VAL A 144 -20.08 -4.17 11.39
CA VAL A 144 -19.76 -4.43 10.00
C VAL A 144 -20.93 -3.97 9.14
N ASN A 145 -20.68 -3.01 8.27
CA ASN A 145 -21.64 -2.51 7.30
C ASN A 145 -21.22 -2.86 5.88
N PHE A 146 -22.20 -3.00 5.00
CA PHE A 146 -21.98 -3.24 3.58
C PHE A 146 -22.65 -2.14 2.77
N ASN A 147 -21.91 -1.57 1.83
CA ASN A 147 -22.45 -0.67 0.83
C ASN A 147 -22.35 -1.31 -0.55
N ARG A 148 -23.49 -1.44 -1.20
CA ARG A 148 -23.59 -1.88 -2.58
C ARG A 148 -23.40 -0.70 -3.52
N ASN A 149 -22.16 -0.40 -3.87
CA ASN A 149 -21.84 0.61 -4.87
C ASN A 149 -21.82 0.02 -6.29
N GLY A 150 -23.00 -0.37 -6.79
CA GLY A 150 -23.27 -0.61 -8.21
C GLY A 150 -22.09 -1.20 -9.03
N ARG A 151 -21.71 -0.53 -10.13
CA ARG A 151 -20.70 -0.97 -11.13
C ARG A 151 -19.26 -1.15 -10.62
N HIS A 152 -18.99 -0.92 -9.34
CA HIS A 152 -17.64 -0.73 -8.83
C HIS A 152 -17.29 -1.65 -7.64
N GLY A 153 -18.14 -2.62 -7.33
CA GLY A 153 -17.94 -3.63 -6.30
C GLY A 153 -18.67 -3.31 -4.99
N ASN A 154 -18.76 -4.31 -4.12
CA ASN A 154 -19.31 -4.16 -2.78
C ASN A 154 -18.19 -3.67 -1.84
N THR A 155 -18.50 -2.67 -1.02
CA THR A 155 -17.59 -2.16 0.00
C THR A 155 -18.06 -2.60 1.38
N MET A 156 -17.15 -3.13 2.17
CA MET A 156 -17.34 -3.49 3.57
C MET A 156 -16.68 -2.42 4.44
N TYR A 157 -17.40 -1.93 5.45
CA TYR A 157 -16.90 -1.00 6.45
C TYR A 157 -16.91 -1.70 7.80
N ILE A 158 -15.76 -1.73 8.46
CA ILE A 158 -15.60 -2.34 9.78
C ILE A 158 -15.28 -1.23 10.76
N GLU A 159 -16.20 -0.96 11.66
CA GLU A 159 -15.98 -0.07 12.80
C GLU A 159 -15.55 -0.91 14.00
N LEU A 160 -14.29 -0.73 14.40
CA LEU A 160 -13.75 -1.31 15.62
C LEU A 160 -14.00 -0.32 16.77
N GLY A 161 -14.25 -0.84 17.98
CA GLY A 161 -14.25 0.00 19.17
C GLY A 161 -12.95 0.81 19.29
N ASN A 162 -13.06 2.00 19.91
CA ASN A 162 -11.98 2.99 20.08
C ASN A 162 -11.65 3.84 18.83
N ASP A 163 -12.65 4.25 18.03
CA ASP A 163 -12.44 5.17 16.91
C ASP A 163 -11.43 4.66 15.86
N VAL A 164 -11.52 3.37 15.54
CA VAL A 164 -10.79 2.77 14.41
C VAL A 164 -11.78 2.24 13.39
N SER A 165 -11.65 2.64 12.12
CA SER A 165 -12.49 2.13 11.03
C SER A 165 -11.65 1.68 9.86
N ILE A 166 -12.08 0.59 9.23
CA ILE A 166 -11.40 -0.02 8.10
C ILE A 166 -12.40 -0.17 6.96
N GLU A 167 -12.04 0.33 5.80
CA GLU A 167 -12.79 0.19 4.56
C GLU A 167 -12.14 -0.87 3.68
N ILE A 168 -12.94 -1.80 3.16
CA ILE A 168 -12.47 -2.88 2.29
C ILE A 168 -13.36 -2.92 1.06
N ARG A 169 -12.75 -2.70 -0.11
CA ARG A 169 -13.44 -2.78 -1.40
C ARG A 169 -13.18 -4.14 -2.04
N ARG A 170 -14.25 -4.85 -2.42
CA ARG A 170 -14.19 -6.07 -3.22
C ARG A 170 -14.15 -5.74 -4.70
N LEU A 171 -13.17 -6.29 -5.42
CA LEU A 171 -13.04 -6.13 -6.86
C LEU A 171 -13.11 -7.50 -7.55
N MET A 172 -14.05 -7.61 -8.49
CA MET A 172 -14.31 -8.84 -9.23
C MET A 172 -13.52 -8.90 -10.52
N LYS A 173 -13.10 -10.11 -10.90
CA LYS A 173 -12.33 -10.35 -12.14
C LYS A 173 -13.08 -9.88 -13.38
N GLU A 174 -14.40 -9.98 -13.38
CA GLU A 174 -15.30 -9.52 -14.45
C GLU A 174 -15.22 -7.99 -14.65
N ASP A 175 -15.09 -7.24 -13.55
CA ASP A 175 -15.04 -5.77 -13.58
C ASP A 175 -13.63 -5.24 -13.90
N THR A 176 -12.60 -5.99 -13.54
CA THR A 176 -11.20 -5.55 -13.61
C THR A 176 -10.46 -6.05 -14.85
N GLY A 177 -11.03 -7.03 -15.57
CA GLY A 177 -10.37 -7.68 -16.71
C GLY A 177 -9.09 -8.42 -16.30
N LEU A 178 -9.05 -8.91 -15.06
CA LEU A 178 -8.04 -9.82 -14.53
C LEU A 178 -8.60 -11.24 -14.48
N ASN A 179 -7.77 -12.21 -14.10
CA ASN A 179 -8.19 -13.59 -13.85
C ASN A 179 -8.40 -13.89 -12.35
N VAL A 180 -8.31 -12.87 -11.49
CA VAL A 180 -8.41 -13.00 -10.03
C VAL A 180 -9.33 -11.94 -9.46
N ASN A 181 -10.13 -12.34 -8.46
CA ASN A 181 -10.81 -11.40 -7.58
C ASN A 181 -9.80 -10.93 -6.54
N TYR A 182 -9.95 -9.69 -6.06
CA TYR A 182 -9.06 -9.14 -5.05
C TYR A 182 -9.76 -8.09 -4.21
N LEU A 183 -9.05 -7.65 -3.17
CA LEU A 183 -9.48 -6.65 -2.22
C LEU A 183 -8.54 -5.44 -2.29
N ASN A 184 -9.09 -4.28 -1.99
CA ASN A 184 -8.33 -3.11 -1.58
C ASN A 184 -8.75 -2.75 -0.16
N MET A 185 -7.84 -2.25 0.66
CA MET A 185 -8.13 -1.85 2.04
C MET A 185 -7.67 -0.44 2.34
N ASN A 186 -8.31 0.20 3.31
CA ASN A 186 -7.96 1.50 3.83
C ASN A 186 -8.29 1.59 5.32
N ILE A 187 -7.40 2.21 6.10
CA ILE A 187 -7.67 2.60 7.48
C ILE A 187 -8.22 4.03 7.42
N ASP A 188 -9.53 4.18 7.62
CA ASP A 188 -10.27 5.44 7.49
C ASP A 188 -10.23 6.28 8.77
N LYS A 189 -10.29 5.62 9.94
CA LYS A 189 -10.03 6.22 11.24
C LYS A 189 -8.96 5.42 11.96
N GLU A 190 -7.99 6.13 12.50
CA GLU A 190 -6.80 5.56 13.14
C GLU A 190 -6.59 6.08 14.57
N THR A 191 -7.53 6.87 15.12
CA THR A 191 -7.36 7.57 16.41
C THR A 191 -7.10 6.60 17.58
N GLY A 192 -7.72 5.42 17.55
CA GLY A 192 -7.50 4.38 18.58
C GLY A 192 -6.24 3.54 18.42
N ILE A 193 -5.49 3.71 17.32
CA ILE A 193 -4.25 2.97 17.10
C ILE A 193 -3.13 3.64 17.90
N SER A 194 -2.36 2.87 18.67
CA SER A 194 -1.34 3.40 19.58
C SER A 194 -0.01 3.75 18.89
N ASP A 195 0.87 4.46 19.60
CA ASP A 195 2.24 4.78 19.16
C ASP A 195 3.18 3.56 19.12
N LYS A 196 2.70 2.38 19.50
CA LYS A 196 3.39 1.09 19.40
C LYS A 196 2.98 0.31 18.16
N ALA A 197 2.09 0.84 17.35
CA ALA A 197 1.70 0.21 16.10
C ALA A 197 2.88 0.02 15.16
N GLU A 198 2.97 -1.17 14.60
CA GLU A 198 3.93 -1.59 13.58
C GLU A 198 3.19 -2.16 12.36
N GLY A 199 3.93 -2.59 11.34
CA GLY A 199 3.37 -3.03 10.06
C GLY A 199 3.51 -1.96 8.97
N ILE A 200 3.20 -2.33 7.73
CA ILE A 200 3.36 -1.44 6.57
C ILE A 200 2.56 -0.14 6.73
N LEU A 201 1.33 -0.21 7.24
CA LEU A 201 0.50 0.98 7.51
C LEU A 201 0.62 1.43 8.96
N GLY A 202 0.66 0.49 9.90
CA GLY A 202 0.64 0.79 11.34
C GLY A 202 1.77 1.72 11.80
N GLN A 203 2.96 1.59 11.22
CA GLN A 203 4.08 2.47 11.56
C GLN A 203 3.81 3.95 11.28
N PHE A 204 2.93 4.27 10.31
CA PHE A 204 2.72 5.65 9.88
C PHE A 204 1.72 6.43 10.74
N VAL A 205 0.92 5.74 11.56
CA VAL A 205 -0.13 6.34 12.39
C VAL A 205 0.40 7.41 13.34
N HIS A 206 1.62 7.24 13.86
CA HIS A 206 2.27 8.21 14.76
C HIS A 206 3.59 8.76 14.22
N LYS A 207 3.95 8.41 12.98
CA LYS A 207 5.19 8.82 12.34
C LYS A 207 5.06 10.18 11.71
N ARG A 208 5.96 11.10 12.09
CA ARG A 208 5.92 12.48 11.62
C ARG A 208 6.68 12.63 10.32
N THR A 209 5.98 12.92 9.25
CA THR A 209 6.57 13.16 7.93
C THR A 209 6.59 14.65 7.60
N THR A 210 7.74 15.13 7.13
CA THR A 210 7.95 16.53 6.74
C THR A 210 8.43 16.62 5.31
N LEU A 211 7.74 17.35 4.44
CA LEU A 211 8.31 17.79 3.16
C LEU A 211 9.27 18.95 3.42
N LYS A 212 10.57 18.74 3.15
CA LYS A 212 11.64 19.69 3.49
C LYS A 212 11.94 20.66 2.37
N LYS A 213 11.91 20.19 1.12
CA LYS A 213 12.16 20.97 -0.08
C LYS A 213 11.62 20.24 -1.29
N ILE A 214 11.32 20.99 -2.35
CA ILE A 214 11.04 20.47 -3.68
C ILE A 214 12.19 20.88 -4.60
N SER A 215 12.69 19.93 -5.39
CA SER A 215 13.59 20.17 -6.52
C SER A 215 12.93 19.73 -7.81
N ILE A 216 13.52 20.06 -8.96
CA ILE A 216 13.07 19.58 -10.26
C ILE A 216 14.12 18.61 -10.81
N ASP A 217 13.72 17.47 -11.37
CA ASP A 217 14.67 16.57 -12.02
C ASP A 217 14.98 17.00 -13.47
N LYS A 218 15.83 16.21 -14.16
CA LYS A 218 16.24 16.50 -15.53
C LYS A 218 15.07 16.47 -16.53
N GLN A 219 13.96 15.83 -16.16
CA GLN A 219 12.75 15.67 -16.96
C GLN A 219 11.68 16.70 -16.60
N GLY A 220 11.98 17.66 -15.72
CA GLY A 220 11.01 18.68 -15.30
C GLY A 220 10.02 18.21 -14.23
N ARG A 221 10.20 17.01 -13.65
CA ARG A 221 9.30 16.45 -12.64
C ARG A 221 9.65 17.00 -11.25
N LYS A 222 8.62 17.29 -10.45
CA LYS A 222 8.78 17.71 -9.05
C LYS A 222 9.29 16.55 -8.20
N CYS A 223 10.36 16.79 -7.46
CA CYS A 223 11.01 15.85 -6.55
C CYS A 223 10.95 16.39 -5.12
N GLY A 224 10.15 15.77 -4.27
CA GLY A 224 10.07 16.07 -2.84
C GLY A 224 11.19 15.40 -2.07
N HIS A 225 11.81 16.13 -1.15
CA HIS A 225 12.77 15.59 -0.18
C HIS A 225 12.12 15.58 1.19
N PHE A 226 11.92 14.38 1.72
CA PHE A 226 11.18 14.16 2.94
C PHE A 226 12.13 13.84 4.09
N ARG A 227 11.60 14.02 5.30
CA ARG A 227 12.23 13.58 6.53
C ARG A 227 11.14 13.03 7.43
N GLU A 228 11.41 11.86 7.96
CA GLU A 228 10.54 11.23 8.95
C GLU A 228 11.18 11.29 10.33
N ILE A 229 10.33 11.37 11.34
CA ILE A 229 10.74 11.35 12.74
C ILE A 229 9.83 10.40 13.50
N GLU A 230 10.43 9.38 14.09
CA GLU A 230 9.74 8.36 14.87
C GLU A 230 10.61 8.01 16.09
N LYS A 231 10.05 8.09 17.30
CA LYS A 231 10.74 7.75 18.56
C LYS A 231 12.17 8.33 18.73
N GLY A 232 12.42 9.51 18.15
CA GLY A 232 13.72 10.20 18.17
C GLY A 232 14.67 9.85 17.00
N HIS A 233 14.39 8.80 16.25
CA HIS A 233 15.10 8.44 15.01
C HIS A 233 14.67 9.34 13.85
N LYS A 234 15.61 9.60 12.94
CA LYS A 234 15.39 10.47 11.79
C LYS A 234 15.85 9.77 10.53
N THR A 235 14.94 9.62 9.58
CA THR A 235 15.21 9.06 8.25
C THR A 235 14.89 10.09 7.17
N HIS A 236 15.36 9.81 5.96
CA HIS A 236 15.18 10.67 4.81
C HIS A 236 14.87 9.82 3.58
N PHE A 237 13.87 10.25 2.81
CA PHE A 237 13.53 9.65 1.53
C PHE A 237 13.22 10.72 0.49
N LYS A 238 13.21 10.33 -0.78
CA LYS A 238 12.84 11.18 -1.91
C LYS A 238 11.67 10.58 -2.65
N ALA A 239 10.79 11.43 -3.17
CA ALA A 239 9.65 10.99 -3.96
C ALA A 239 9.41 11.96 -5.13
N ILE A 240 8.87 11.43 -6.22
CA ILE A 240 8.56 12.18 -7.44
C ILE A 240 7.04 12.36 -7.50
N LEU A 241 6.57 13.58 -7.77
CA LEU A 241 5.15 13.83 -7.93
C LEU A 241 4.65 13.16 -9.21
N HIS A 242 3.69 12.23 -9.07
CA HIS A 242 3.15 11.44 -10.16
C HIS A 242 1.66 11.18 -9.96
N GLN A 243 0.92 10.95 -11.03
CA GLN A 243 -0.48 10.53 -10.92
C GLN A 243 -0.57 9.01 -10.76
N LYS A 244 -1.31 8.54 -9.76
CA LYS A 244 -1.60 7.12 -9.52
C LYS A 244 -3.09 6.96 -9.21
N PRO A 245 -3.70 5.80 -9.51
CA PRO A 245 -5.07 5.55 -9.09
C PRO A 245 -5.12 5.45 -7.56
N ASP A 246 -6.12 6.09 -6.96
CA ASP A 246 -6.42 5.93 -5.55
C ASP A 246 -6.77 4.47 -5.22
N VAL A 247 -6.35 4.02 -4.04
CA VAL A 247 -6.50 2.64 -3.62
C VAL A 247 -7.96 2.25 -3.46
N ILE A 248 -8.82 3.15 -2.97
CA ILE A 248 -10.23 2.85 -2.74
C ILE A 248 -11.10 3.32 -3.89
N THR A 249 -10.98 4.57 -4.36
CA THR A 249 -11.89 5.10 -5.39
C THR A 249 -11.47 4.66 -6.79
N GLY A 250 -10.18 4.42 -7.02
CA GLY A 250 -9.60 4.17 -8.34
C GLY A 250 -9.43 5.43 -9.20
N GLU A 251 -9.78 6.60 -8.68
CA GLU A 251 -9.59 7.88 -9.38
C GLU A 251 -8.13 8.26 -9.48
N MET A 252 -7.73 8.90 -10.58
CA MET A 252 -6.35 9.36 -10.75
C MET A 252 -6.06 10.56 -9.84
N VAL A 253 -5.19 10.38 -8.86
CA VAL A 253 -4.78 11.41 -7.91
C VAL A 253 -3.27 11.67 -8.01
N TRP A 254 -2.85 12.90 -7.70
CA TRP A 254 -1.44 13.24 -7.56
C TRP A 254 -0.90 12.69 -6.24
N CYS A 255 0.23 11.99 -6.28
CA CYS A 255 0.93 11.49 -5.09
C CYS A 255 2.44 11.63 -5.22
N TRP A 256 3.11 11.75 -4.07
CA TRP A 256 4.56 11.69 -3.95
C TRP A 256 5.00 10.23 -4.05
N ASN A 257 5.35 9.78 -5.25
CA ASN A 257 5.75 8.42 -5.54
C ASN A 257 7.22 8.16 -5.16
N VAL A 258 7.43 7.24 -4.24
CA VAL A 258 8.76 6.85 -3.75
C VAL A 258 9.35 5.86 -4.75
N HIS A 259 10.13 6.39 -5.70
CA HIS A 259 10.57 5.66 -6.90
C HIS A 259 11.80 4.74 -6.68
N ARG A 260 12.23 4.58 -5.44
CA ARG A 260 13.29 3.66 -5.00
C ARG A 260 12.70 2.75 -3.93
N ARG A 261 13.33 1.60 -3.69
CA ARG A 261 12.99 0.70 -2.56
C ARG A 261 12.70 1.55 -1.33
N THR A 262 11.78 1.10 -0.51
CA THR A 262 11.17 1.84 0.61
C THR A 262 12.13 2.22 1.75
N GLU A 263 13.43 2.21 1.48
CA GLU A 263 14.53 2.65 2.31
C GLU A 263 14.34 4.10 2.78
N GLY A 264 14.39 4.28 4.09
CA GLY A 264 14.20 5.57 4.75
C GLY A 264 12.75 6.04 4.82
N LEU A 265 11.81 5.33 4.17
CA LEU A 265 10.36 5.48 4.33
C LEU A 265 9.81 4.47 5.35
N LEU A 266 10.24 3.21 5.30
CA LEU A 266 9.90 2.21 6.33
C LEU A 266 10.94 2.24 7.46
N ASP A 267 10.52 1.87 8.66
CA ASP A 267 11.39 1.84 9.85
C ASP A 267 12.47 0.75 9.80
N GLY A 268 12.24 -0.31 9.00
CA GLY A 268 13.10 -1.50 8.91
C GLY A 268 13.18 -2.06 7.48
N HIS A 269 13.81 -3.22 7.33
CA HIS A 269 13.90 -3.86 6.01
C HIS A 269 12.53 -4.41 5.59
N LEU A 270 12.21 -4.33 4.30
CA LEU A 270 10.90 -4.76 3.77
C LEU A 270 10.55 -6.22 4.15
N SER A 271 11.54 -7.11 4.24
CA SER A 271 11.32 -8.52 4.63
C SER A 271 10.78 -8.71 6.06
N GLU A 272 10.97 -7.74 6.96
CA GLU A 272 10.49 -7.81 8.35
C GLU A 272 8.97 -7.72 8.43
N TYR A 273 8.32 -7.21 7.38
CA TYR A 273 6.87 -7.11 7.29
C TYR A 273 6.22 -8.38 6.72
N PHE A 274 7.01 -9.34 6.25
CA PHE A 274 6.50 -10.62 5.76
C PHE A 274 6.37 -11.60 6.93
N VAL A 275 5.20 -12.23 7.02
CA VAL A 275 4.90 -13.19 8.08
C VAL A 275 4.62 -14.57 7.49
N SER A 276 4.77 -15.61 8.29
CA SER A 276 4.68 -16.99 7.80
C SER A 276 3.24 -17.45 7.51
N ASP A 277 2.25 -16.86 8.19
CA ASP A 277 0.85 -17.28 8.10
C ASP A 277 -0.10 -16.09 8.25
N ILE A 278 -1.25 -16.14 7.54
CA ILE A 278 -2.28 -15.09 7.55
C ILE A 278 -2.84 -14.82 8.96
N THR A 279 -2.83 -15.81 9.85
CA THR A 279 -3.31 -15.71 11.24
C THR A 279 -2.22 -15.30 12.24
N SER A 280 -0.99 -15.02 11.78
CA SER A 280 0.11 -14.64 12.66
C SER A 280 -0.21 -13.35 13.42
N ALA A 281 -0.29 -13.44 14.75
CA ALA A 281 -0.57 -12.30 15.63
C ALA A 281 0.65 -11.40 15.87
#